data_AF-A0A4V5QUG4-F1
#
_entry.id   AF-A0A4V5QUG4-F1
#
_cell.length_a   1.000
_cell.length_b   1.000
_cell.length_c   1.000
_cell.angle_alpha   90.00
_cell.angle_beta   90.00
_cell.angle_gamma   90.00
#
_symmetry.space_group_name_H-M   'P 1'
#
loop_
_entity.id
_entity.type
_entity.pdbx_description
1 polymer ?
#
loop_
_entity_poly.entity_id
_entity_poly.type
_entity_poly.pdbx_seq_one_letter_code
_entity_poly.pdbx_strand_id
1 'polypeptide(L)'
;MKKLAFAACVVALAGCSTPQVEWQQDNQVEVSAATVTMKSNLWHNKMPTIGETQDKTLHGAIYLESDSQLPATLAVESVTVKQGADTLLVTADDLDLRTHSETQWEVAFVWQLEIDSDKPVDVAVELKDGETVKWLVEKDVKVDTVY
;
A
#
# COMPACT_ATOMS: atom_id res chain seq x y z
N MET A 1 47.48 27.99 19.58
CA MET A 1 46.66 28.01 18.34
C MET A 1 46.72 26.61 17.77
N LYS A 2 45.66 25.82 17.59
CA LYS A 2 44.36 26.05 16.97
C LYS A 2 43.30 25.17 17.68
N LYS A 3 42.15 25.75 18.02
CA LYS A 3 40.98 25.01 18.54
C LYS A 3 40.15 24.59 17.32
N LEU A 4 39.97 23.30 17.09
CA LEU A 4 39.09 22.78 16.05
C LEU A 4 37.66 22.79 16.60
N ALA A 5 36.85 23.71 16.09
CA ALA A 5 35.43 23.80 16.41
C ALA A 5 34.69 22.66 15.68
N PHE A 6 34.09 21.76 16.45
CA PHE A 6 33.07 20.83 15.95
C PHE A 6 31.80 21.64 15.66
N ALA A 7 31.56 21.94 14.39
CA ALA A 7 30.29 22.45 13.92
C ALA A 7 29.31 21.26 13.84
N ALA A 8 28.46 21.11 14.85
CA ALA A 8 27.32 20.20 14.79
C ALA A 8 26.31 20.79 13.81
N CYS A 9 26.24 20.22 12.61
CA CYS A 9 25.22 20.53 11.63
C CYS A 9 23.91 19.86 12.11
N VAL A 10 23.05 20.63 12.77
CA VAL A 10 21.69 20.19 13.10
C VAL A 10 20.89 20.25 11.80
N VAL A 11 20.85 19.13 11.09
CA VAL A 11 19.91 18.95 9.97
C VAL A 11 18.53 18.80 10.60
N ALA A 12 17.74 19.87 10.58
CA ALA A 12 16.33 19.82 10.90
C ALA A 12 15.63 18.98 9.82
N LEU A 13 15.39 17.70 10.13
CA LEU A 13 14.48 16.86 9.37
C LEU A 13 13.07 17.39 9.61
N ALA A 14 12.61 18.30 8.75
CA ALA A 14 11.19 18.59 8.60
C ALA A 14 10.55 17.32 8.02
N GLY A 15 10.14 16.41 8.90
CA GLY A 15 9.44 15.20 8.52
C GLY A 15 8.05 15.56 8.01
N CYS A 16 7.86 15.53 6.69
CA CYS A 16 6.58 15.08 6.17
C CYS A 16 6.45 13.63 6.64
N SER A 17 5.52 13.38 7.56
CA SER A 17 5.31 12.06 8.14
C SER A 17 4.72 11.14 7.08
N THR A 18 5.58 10.50 6.29
CA THR A 18 5.20 9.27 5.59
C THR A 18 4.91 8.21 6.65
N PRO A 19 3.77 7.50 6.57
CA PRO A 19 3.44 6.45 7.53
C PRO A 19 4.59 5.45 7.63
N GLN A 20 4.95 5.11 8.87
CA GLN A 20 6.06 4.20 9.14
C GLN A 20 5.57 2.76 8.92
N VAL A 21 5.53 2.33 7.66
CA VAL A 21 5.18 0.96 7.28
C VAL A 21 6.19 -0.04 7.85
N GLU A 22 5.70 -1.11 8.46
CA GLU A 22 6.52 -2.23 8.93
C GLU A 22 6.80 -3.23 7.80
N TRP A 23 7.70 -2.90 6.86
CA TRP A 23 8.05 -3.71 5.68
C TRP A 23 8.57 -5.14 5.96
N GLN A 24 8.72 -5.50 7.22
CA GLN A 24 9.24 -6.77 7.71
C GLN A 24 8.11 -7.75 8.00
N GLN A 25 6.87 -7.27 8.05
CA GLN A 25 5.67 -8.10 8.15
C GLN A 25 5.49 -8.94 6.89
N ASP A 26 4.61 -9.94 7.01
CA ASP A 26 4.23 -10.83 5.93
C ASP A 26 2.88 -10.42 5.35
N ASN A 27 2.43 -11.12 4.31
CA ASN A 27 1.12 -10.94 3.71
C ASN A 27 0.01 -11.60 4.53
N GLN A 28 0.27 -11.96 5.79
CA GLN A 28 -0.68 -12.59 6.69
C GLN A 28 -0.57 -11.98 8.10
N VAL A 29 -1.72 -11.74 8.74
CA VAL A 29 -1.77 -11.24 10.11
C VAL A 29 -3.00 -11.79 10.83
N GLU A 30 -2.86 -12.08 12.12
CA GLU A 30 -4.00 -12.39 12.99
C GLU A 30 -4.70 -11.09 13.40
N VAL A 31 -6.01 -11.01 13.18
CA VAL A 31 -6.88 -9.92 13.62
C VAL A 31 -7.95 -10.53 14.53
N SER A 32 -7.90 -10.20 15.82
CA SER A 32 -8.73 -10.82 16.85
C SER A 32 -8.62 -12.36 16.86
N ALA A 33 -9.55 -13.08 16.22
CA ALA A 33 -9.53 -14.55 16.11
C ALA A 33 -9.52 -15.04 14.64
N ALA A 34 -9.37 -14.13 13.68
CA ALA A 34 -9.34 -14.41 12.26
C ALA A 34 -7.91 -14.25 11.72
N THR A 35 -7.47 -15.20 10.93
CA THR A 35 -6.25 -15.06 10.13
C THR A 35 -6.61 -14.35 8.84
N VAL A 36 -6.03 -13.18 8.59
CA VAL A 36 -6.22 -12.42 7.34
C VAL A 36 -5.01 -12.58 6.46
N THR A 37 -5.21 -12.97 5.20
CA THR A 37 -4.19 -13.09 4.17
C THR A 37 -4.46 -12.09 3.05
N MET A 38 -3.40 -11.47 2.57
CA MET A 38 -3.41 -10.47 1.51
C MET A 38 -2.88 -11.03 0.20
N LYS A 39 -3.56 -10.66 -0.88
CA LYS A 39 -3.07 -10.86 -2.25
C LYS A 39 -3.36 -9.65 -3.12
N SER A 40 -2.33 -9.16 -3.78
CA SER A 40 -2.35 -7.90 -4.52
C SER A 40 -2.33 -8.17 -6.03
N ASN A 41 -3.21 -7.50 -6.77
CA ASN A 41 -3.14 -7.43 -8.22
C ASN A 41 -3.00 -5.97 -8.64
N LEU A 42 -1.93 -5.66 -9.37
CA LEU A 42 -1.62 -4.32 -9.83
C LEU A 42 -1.49 -4.32 -11.34
N TRP A 43 -2.04 -3.30 -12.01
CA TRP A 43 -1.89 -3.18 -13.46
C TRP A 43 -1.93 -1.75 -13.96
N HIS A 44 -1.32 -1.54 -15.12
CA HIS A 44 -1.55 -0.36 -15.95
C HIS A 44 -2.61 -0.65 -17.01
N ASN A 45 -3.53 0.28 -17.20
CA ASN A 45 -4.48 0.23 -18.31
C ASN A 45 -3.89 0.99 -19.51
N LYS A 46 -3.48 0.27 -20.55
CA LYS A 46 -2.98 0.84 -21.81
C LYS A 46 -3.98 0.71 -22.95
N MET A 47 -5.24 0.40 -22.66
CA MET A 47 -6.30 0.44 -23.68
C MET A 47 -6.37 1.85 -24.27
N PRO A 48 -6.30 2.01 -25.60
CA PRO A 48 -6.38 3.32 -26.23
C PRO A 48 -7.78 3.91 -26.06
N THR A 49 -7.89 5.01 -25.32
CA THR A 49 -9.09 5.86 -25.30
C THR A 49 -8.99 6.89 -26.42
N ILE A 50 -10.09 7.11 -27.16
CA ILE A 50 -10.12 8.08 -28.27
C ILE A 50 -9.94 9.48 -27.71
N GLY A 51 -8.86 10.16 -28.08
CA GLY A 51 -8.66 11.58 -27.80
C GLY A 51 -7.95 11.89 -26.47
N GLU A 52 -7.47 10.89 -25.74
CA GLU A 52 -6.75 11.10 -24.47
C GLU A 52 -5.27 10.69 -24.60
N THR A 53 -4.43 11.36 -23.81
CA THR A 53 -3.03 10.95 -23.63
C THR A 53 -3.06 9.67 -22.79
N GLN A 54 -2.23 8.68 -23.11
CA GLN A 54 -2.15 7.44 -22.31
C GLN A 54 -1.85 7.80 -20.85
N ASP A 55 -2.84 7.59 -19.99
CA ASP A 55 -2.71 7.84 -18.56
C ASP A 55 -1.86 6.72 -17.95
N LYS A 56 -0.77 7.12 -17.27
CA LYS A 56 0.06 6.19 -16.49
C LYS A 56 -0.56 6.00 -15.10
N THR A 57 -1.80 5.51 -15.08
CA THR A 57 -2.51 5.22 -13.83
C THR A 57 -2.26 3.79 -13.41
N LEU A 58 -1.76 3.63 -12.18
CA LEU A 58 -1.73 2.35 -11.50
C LEU A 58 -3.12 2.03 -10.97
N HIS A 59 -3.64 0.90 -11.40
CA HIS A 59 -4.83 0.31 -10.80
C HIS A 59 -4.40 -0.79 -9.84
N GLY A 60 -5.07 -0.86 -8.69
CA GLY A 60 -4.87 -1.93 -7.73
C GLY A 60 -6.19 -2.54 -7.28
N ALA A 61 -6.15 -3.86 -7.11
CA ALA A 61 -7.17 -4.64 -6.43
C ALA A 61 -6.47 -5.57 -5.43
N ILE A 62 -6.59 -5.25 -4.14
CA ILE A 62 -5.99 -6.01 -3.05
C ILE A 62 -7.09 -6.82 -2.38
N TYR A 63 -6.95 -8.13 -2.39
CA TYR A 63 -7.88 -9.05 -1.75
C TYR A 63 -7.40 -9.36 -0.34
N LEU A 64 -8.31 -9.16 0.62
CA LEU A 64 -8.15 -9.55 2.02
C LEU A 64 -9.07 -10.74 2.24
N GLU A 65 -8.50 -11.92 2.42
CA GLU A 65 -9.22 -13.17 2.68
C GLU A 65 -8.97 -13.63 4.10
N SER A 66 -9.99 -14.21 4.75
CA SER A 66 -9.85 -14.72 6.10
C SER A 66 -10.43 -16.11 6.29
N ASP A 67 -9.90 -16.82 7.29
CA ASP A 67 -10.36 -18.15 7.71
C ASP A 67 -11.72 -18.13 8.44
N SER A 68 -12.15 -16.95 8.89
CA SER A 68 -13.38 -16.70 9.64
C SER A 68 -13.86 -15.27 9.41
N GLN A 69 -15.05 -14.92 9.90
CA GLN A 69 -15.65 -13.61 9.67
C GLN A 69 -14.71 -12.47 10.09
N LEU A 70 -14.47 -11.53 9.17
CA LEU A 70 -13.69 -10.33 9.45
C LEU A 70 -14.39 -9.48 10.53
N PRO A 71 -13.66 -8.99 11.56
CA PRO A 71 -14.27 -8.19 12.61
C PRO A 71 -14.94 -6.93 12.07
N ALA A 72 -16.12 -6.59 12.60
CA ALA A 72 -16.83 -5.36 12.22
C ALA A 72 -16.07 -4.07 12.62
N THR A 73 -15.10 -4.18 13.53
CA THR A 73 -14.20 -3.10 13.95
C THR A 73 -12.99 -2.93 13.05
N LEU A 74 -12.76 -3.85 12.11
CA LEU A 74 -11.64 -3.79 11.20
C LEU A 74 -11.85 -2.71 10.15
N ALA A 75 -10.90 -1.80 10.04
CA ALA A 75 -10.86 -0.77 9.01
C ALA A 75 -9.58 -0.91 8.18
N VAL A 76 -9.68 -0.54 6.91
CA VAL A 76 -8.53 -0.35 6.01
C VAL A 76 -8.23 1.14 5.97
N GLU A 77 -7.09 1.55 6.51
CA GLU A 77 -6.74 2.97 6.66
C GLU A 77 -5.92 3.48 5.47
N SER A 78 -5.07 2.63 4.91
CA SER A 78 -4.23 3.00 3.77
C SER A 78 -3.69 1.81 2.99
N VAL A 79 -3.31 2.08 1.74
CA VAL A 79 -2.46 1.23 0.91
C VAL A 79 -1.17 1.99 0.63
N THR A 80 -0.02 1.37 0.86
CA THR A 80 1.28 1.91 0.46
C THR A 80 1.93 1.02 -0.59
N VAL A 81 2.28 1.58 -1.75
CA VAL A 81 3.03 0.89 -2.80
C VAL A 81 4.46 1.40 -2.81
N LYS A 82 5.45 0.51 -2.88
CA LYS A 82 6.86 0.87 -2.86
C LYS A 82 7.62 0.25 -4.04
N GLN A 83 8.37 1.07 -4.76
CA GLN A 83 9.31 0.62 -5.80
C GLN A 83 10.70 1.23 -5.53
N GLY A 84 11.62 0.42 -5.00
CA GLY A 84 12.94 0.91 -4.61
C GLY A 84 12.88 1.94 -3.48
N ALA A 85 13.20 3.20 -3.80
CA ALA A 85 13.17 4.31 -2.84
C ALA A 85 11.83 5.08 -2.86
N ASP A 86 11.02 4.90 -3.91
CA ASP A 86 9.78 5.63 -4.10
C ASP A 86 8.64 4.90 -3.37
N THR A 87 7.83 5.66 -2.66
CA THR A 87 6.64 5.18 -1.96
C THR A 87 5.45 6.05 -2.30
N LEU A 88 4.34 5.40 -2.63
CA LEU A 88 3.03 6.02 -2.79
C LEU A 88 2.14 5.61 -1.62
N LEU A 89 1.53 6.59 -0.97
CA LEU A 89 0.46 6.38 0.00
C LEU A 89 -0.88 6.70 -0.66
N VAL A 90 -1.82 5.75 -0.60
CA VAL A 90 -3.24 5.95 -0.93
C VAL A 90 -4.02 5.83 0.37
N THR A 91 -4.64 6.92 0.81
CA THR A 91 -5.40 6.97 2.07
C THR A 91 -6.82 6.47 1.89
N ALA A 92 -7.49 6.09 2.98
CA ALA A 92 -8.87 5.60 2.99
C ALA A 92 -9.86 6.44 2.16
N ASP A 93 -9.71 7.76 2.09
CA ASP A 93 -10.56 8.65 1.29
C ASP A 93 -10.50 8.37 -0.23
N ASP A 94 -9.40 7.78 -0.69
CA ASP A 94 -9.13 7.44 -2.09
C ASP A 94 -9.20 5.91 -2.35
N LEU A 95 -9.56 5.13 -1.33
CA LEU A 95 -9.76 3.69 -1.43
C LEU A 95 -11.25 3.37 -1.62
N ASP A 96 -11.54 2.41 -2.50
CA ASP A 96 -12.85 1.82 -2.66
C ASP A 96 -12.86 0.44 -1.99
N LEU A 97 -13.42 0.38 -0.77
CA LEU A 97 -13.57 -0.86 -0.02
C LEU A 97 -14.85 -1.59 -0.46
N ARG A 98 -14.67 -2.78 -1.02
CA ARG A 98 -15.74 -3.63 -1.56
C ARG A 98 -15.84 -4.91 -0.74
N THR A 99 -16.98 -5.13 -0.10
CA THR A 99 -17.25 -6.34 0.67
C THR A 99 -17.88 -7.41 -0.23
N HIS A 100 -17.10 -8.43 -0.62
CA HIS A 100 -17.60 -9.57 -1.41
C HIS A 100 -18.33 -10.60 -0.54
N SER A 101 -17.83 -10.83 0.68
CA SER A 101 -18.46 -11.67 1.69
C SER A 101 -18.01 -11.29 3.11
N GLU A 102 -18.49 -12.00 4.12
CA GLU A 102 -18.04 -11.84 5.52
C GLU A 102 -16.57 -12.20 5.73
N THR A 103 -15.95 -12.94 4.82
CA THR A 103 -14.57 -13.42 4.91
C THR A 103 -13.68 -12.95 3.75
N GLN A 104 -14.20 -12.06 2.90
CA GLN A 104 -13.45 -11.58 1.74
C GLN A 104 -13.82 -10.13 1.41
N TRP A 105 -12.84 -9.25 1.54
CA TRP A 105 -12.91 -7.85 1.11
C TRP A 105 -11.95 -7.60 -0.04
N GLU A 106 -12.26 -6.60 -0.85
CA GLU A 106 -11.38 -6.05 -1.88
C GLU A 106 -11.15 -4.57 -1.60
N VAL A 107 -9.90 -4.16 -1.62
CA VAL A 107 -9.47 -2.77 -1.54
C VAL A 107 -9.01 -2.35 -2.93
N ALA A 108 -9.83 -1.54 -3.59
CA ALA A 108 -9.55 -1.07 -4.95
C ALA A 108 -9.07 0.39 -4.95
N PHE A 109 -8.16 0.73 -5.84
CA PHE A 109 -7.69 2.10 -6.03
C PHE A 109 -7.21 2.36 -7.45
N VAL A 110 -7.17 3.64 -7.83
CA VAL A 110 -6.55 4.12 -9.07
C VAL A 110 -5.72 5.34 -8.72
N TRP A 111 -4.43 5.32 -9.06
CA TRP A 111 -3.53 6.42 -8.72
C TRP A 111 -2.57 6.77 -9.85
N GLN A 112 -2.22 8.05 -9.96
CA GLN A 112 -1.21 8.52 -10.91
C GLN A 112 0.17 8.35 -10.29
N LEU A 113 0.88 7.28 -10.66
CA LEU A 113 2.26 7.02 -10.25
C LEU A 113 3.05 6.55 -11.46
N GLU A 114 4.21 7.16 -11.70
CA GLU A 114 5.16 6.62 -12.65
C GLU A 114 5.94 5.47 -12.01
N ILE A 115 5.35 4.28 -12.03
CA ILE A 115 6.05 3.03 -11.71
C ILE A 115 6.58 2.36 -12.98
N ASP A 116 7.78 1.82 -12.87
CA ASP A 116 8.38 0.98 -13.90
C ASP A 116 7.65 -0.36 -13.93
N SER A 117 6.91 -0.63 -15.00
CA SER A 117 6.09 -1.86 -15.13
C SER A 117 6.93 -3.13 -15.27
N ASP A 118 8.21 -2.99 -15.62
CA ASP A 118 9.12 -4.12 -15.78
C ASP A 118 9.76 -4.56 -14.45
N LYS A 119 9.48 -3.84 -13.36
CA LYS A 119 9.98 -4.14 -12.02
C LYS A 119 8.82 -4.42 -11.06
N PRO A 120 8.99 -5.37 -10.15
CA PRO A 120 7.99 -5.60 -9.12
C PRO A 120 7.97 -4.45 -8.11
N VAL A 121 6.93 -4.44 -7.29
CA VAL A 121 6.73 -3.50 -6.18
C VAL A 121 6.39 -4.25 -4.90
N ASP A 122 6.64 -3.62 -3.76
CA ASP A 122 6.10 -4.09 -2.50
C ASP A 122 4.78 -3.36 -2.22
N VAL A 123 3.80 -4.05 -1.67
CA VAL A 123 2.48 -3.50 -1.32
C VAL A 123 2.26 -3.71 0.17
N ALA A 124 1.83 -2.66 0.87
CA ALA A 124 1.45 -2.72 2.27
C ALA A 124 0.01 -2.22 2.45
N VAL A 125 -0.75 -2.89 3.31
CA VAL A 125 -2.07 -2.46 3.74
C VAL A 125 -2.05 -2.20 5.24
N GLU A 126 -2.49 -1.01 5.63
CA GLU A 126 -2.71 -0.65 7.02
C GLU A 126 -4.11 -1.10 7.45
N LEU A 127 -4.15 -2.01 8.40
CA LEU A 127 -5.37 -2.46 9.05
C LEU A 127 -5.46 -1.85 10.45
N LYS A 128 -6.66 -1.42 10.82
CA LYS A 128 -6.96 -0.94 12.15
C LYS A 128 -8.08 -1.77 12.77
N ASP A 129 -7.78 -2.46 13.87
CA ASP A 129 -8.77 -3.18 14.68
C ASP A 129 -8.96 -2.43 16.01
N GLY A 130 -9.97 -1.55 16.05
CA GLY A 130 -10.15 -0.61 17.14
C GLY A 130 -8.97 0.37 17.25
N GLU A 131 -8.18 0.28 18.32
CA GLU A 131 -6.97 1.09 18.53
C GLU A 131 -5.68 0.41 18.05
N THR A 132 -5.76 -0.86 17.61
CA THR A 132 -4.58 -1.63 17.21
C THR A 132 -4.32 -1.47 15.72
N VAL A 133 -3.14 -0.96 15.36
CA VAL A 133 -2.66 -0.92 13.98
C VAL A 133 -1.91 -2.22 13.67
N LYS A 134 -2.19 -2.79 12.50
CA LYS A 134 -1.56 -4.00 11.95
C LYS A 134 -1.20 -3.74 10.49
N TRP A 135 -0.10 -4.33 10.05
CA TRP A 135 0.36 -4.23 8.66
C TRP A 135 0.34 -5.60 7.99
N LEU A 136 -0.19 -5.63 6.77
CA LEU A 136 0.00 -6.72 5.82
C LEU A 136 0.97 -6.23 4.75
N VAL A 137 1.97 -7.03 4.40
CA VAL A 137 2.99 -6.67 3.40
C VAL A 137 3.20 -7.82 2.42
N GLU A 138 2.99 -7.56 1.14
CA GLU A 138 3.30 -8.51 0.06
C GLU A 138 4.45 -7.93 -0.75
N LYS A 139 5.49 -8.75 -0.93
CA LYS A 139 6.73 -8.34 -1.60
C LYS A 139 6.77 -8.87 -3.01
N ASP A 140 7.56 -8.19 -3.84
CA ASP A 140 7.84 -8.61 -5.21
C ASP A 140 6.55 -8.80 -6.06
N VAL A 141 5.52 -7.98 -5.82
CA VAL A 141 4.25 -7.98 -6.57
C VAL A 141 4.51 -7.50 -7.99
N LYS A 142 4.13 -8.31 -8.97
CA LYS A 142 4.23 -7.97 -10.38
C LYS A 142 3.18 -6.92 -10.76
N VAL A 143 3.59 -5.93 -11.56
CA VAL A 143 2.66 -4.98 -12.19
C VAL A 143 2.36 -5.46 -13.60
N ASP A 144 1.11 -5.84 -13.84
CA ASP A 144 0.65 -6.26 -15.17
C ASP A 144 0.33 -5.07 -16.08
N THR A 145 0.11 -5.35 -17.35
CA THR A 145 -0.37 -4.37 -18.32
C THR A 145 -1.55 -4.96 -19.07
N VAL A 146 -2.66 -4.22 -19.07
CA VAL A 146 -3.88 -4.56 -19.81
C VAL A 146 -3.92 -3.72 -21.08
N TYR A 147 -4.24 -4.35 -22.21
CA TYR A 147 -4.26 -3.78 -23.57
C TYR A 147 -5.63 -3.88 -24.22
#